data_AF-A0A0R1WHV1-F1
#
_entry.id   AF-A0A0R1WHV1-F1
#
_cell.length_a   1.000
_cell.length_b   1.000
_cell.length_c   1.000
_cell.angle_alpha   90.00
_cell.angle_beta   90.00
_cell.angle_gamma   90.00
#
_symmetry.space_group_name_H-M   'P 1'
#
loop_
_entity.id
_entity.type
_entity.pdbx_description
1 polymer ?
#
loop_
_entity_poly.entity_id
_entity_poly.type
_entity_poly.pdbx_seq_one_letter_code
_entity_poly.pdbx_strand_id
1 'polypeptide(L)'
;MDKLKSKKLLSAFIEFISYHIFPFIFIFVHNLNNYSLHGFLIIMVAMVALYKEFILTLNPNKYFHILYSAIYVLLAVLSMHSLNLFVTLLVFAQLAFLYMVKYLPENYKNLVSLVEDFVVPSFMSIALAFTYMHFISVNFVVPLLLVNLATVLINYFEGSRQDYIELIALSVLSAILFLLSYISLWTALAIIVFVVAMSLLKKYKNFAQSNLFYRVIGNLILVI
;
A
#
# COMPACT_ATOMS: atom_id res chain seq x y z
N MET A 1 -24.62 15.10 0.85
CA MET A 1 -23.20 15.46 1.05
C MET A 1 -22.54 14.62 2.15
N ASP A 2 -23.23 14.36 3.27
CA ASP A 2 -22.67 13.59 4.41
C ASP A 2 -22.38 12.12 4.12
N LYS A 3 -23.20 11.46 3.30
CA LYS A 3 -22.94 10.07 2.86
C LYS A 3 -21.64 9.92 2.06
N LEU A 4 -21.22 10.95 1.31
CA LEU A 4 -19.99 10.92 0.52
C LEU A 4 -18.75 11.10 1.41
N LYS A 5 -18.80 12.05 2.35
CA LYS A 5 -17.74 12.28 3.33
C LYS A 5 -17.55 11.08 4.25
N SER A 6 -18.65 10.47 4.72
CA SER A 6 -18.62 9.24 5.53
C SER A 6 -17.98 8.07 4.78
N LYS A 7 -18.31 7.87 3.50
CA LYS A 7 -17.68 6.84 2.66
C LYS A 7 -16.17 7.06 2.48
N LYS A 8 -15.71 8.30 2.32
CA LYS A 8 -14.29 8.62 2.16
C LYS A 8 -13.50 8.46 3.45
N LEU A 9 -14.09 8.82 4.58
CA LEU A 9 -13.49 8.56 5.90
C LEU A 9 -13.38 7.06 6.18
N LEU A 10 -14.40 6.27 5.79
CA LEU A 10 -14.32 4.81 5.82
C LEU A 10 -13.21 4.27 4.91
N SER A 11 -13.05 4.82 3.69
CA SER A 11 -11.95 4.47 2.78
C SER A 11 -10.59 4.70 3.43
N ALA A 12 -10.39 5.86 4.05
CA ALA A 12 -9.16 6.18 4.79
C ALA A 12 -8.89 5.22 5.95
N PHE A 13 -9.94 4.82 6.69
CA PHE A 13 -9.81 3.86 7.78
C PHE A 13 -9.42 2.47 7.27
N ILE A 14 -10.04 2.00 6.18
CA ILE A 14 -9.66 0.72 5.57
C ILE A 14 -8.25 0.81 4.97
N GLU A 15 -7.85 1.95 4.39
CA GLU A 15 -6.50 2.19 3.85
C GLU A 15 -5.47 2.05 4.98
N PHE A 16 -5.72 2.72 6.10
CA PHE A 16 -4.93 2.59 7.32
C PHE A 16 -4.82 1.12 7.78
N ILE A 17 -5.94 0.40 7.89
CA ILE A 17 -5.95 -1.03 8.27
C ILE A 17 -5.14 -1.86 7.28
N SER A 18 -5.30 -1.62 5.98
CA SER A 18 -4.68 -2.44 4.94
C SER A 18 -3.15 -2.39 4.96
N TYR A 19 -2.56 -1.27 5.39
CA TYR A 19 -1.10 -1.15 5.62
C TYR A 19 -0.62 -2.04 6.77
N HIS A 20 -1.50 -2.28 7.74
CA HIS A 20 -1.20 -3.05 8.94
C HIS A 20 -1.47 -4.56 8.79
N ILE A 21 -2.44 -4.95 7.95
CA ILE A 21 -2.85 -6.36 7.77
C ILE A 21 -1.64 -7.25 7.53
N PHE A 22 -0.80 -6.93 6.53
CA PHE A 22 0.31 -7.79 6.16
C PHE A 22 1.43 -7.87 7.22
N PRO A 23 1.95 -6.75 7.78
CA PRO A 23 2.89 -6.81 8.90
C PRO A 23 2.37 -7.62 10.10
N PHE A 24 1.11 -7.45 10.49
CA PHE A 24 0.54 -8.19 11.62
C PHE A 24 0.48 -9.69 11.33
N ILE A 25 -0.08 -10.07 10.18
CA ILE A 25 -0.11 -11.47 9.75
C ILE A 25 1.27 -12.09 9.83
N PHE A 26 2.28 -11.42 9.28
CA PHE A 26 3.63 -11.97 9.22
C PHE A 26 4.19 -12.23 10.62
N ILE A 27 3.99 -11.30 11.56
CA ILE A 27 4.35 -11.44 12.97
C ILE A 27 3.69 -12.68 13.58
N PHE A 28 2.39 -12.87 13.35
CA PHE A 28 1.63 -14.01 13.90
C PHE A 28 2.05 -15.35 13.28
N VAL A 29 2.20 -15.43 11.96
CA VAL A 29 2.58 -16.66 11.25
C VAL A 29 3.99 -17.11 11.65
N HIS A 30 4.92 -16.17 11.86
CA HIS A 30 6.30 -16.48 12.23
C HIS A 30 6.54 -16.47 13.75
N ASN A 31 5.49 -16.38 14.58
CA ASN A 31 5.57 -16.35 16.04
C ASN A 31 6.62 -15.34 16.57
N LEU A 32 6.67 -14.14 15.99
CA LEU A 32 7.59 -13.09 16.43
C LEU A 32 7.07 -12.46 17.73
N ASN A 33 7.56 -12.92 18.87
CA ASN A 33 7.09 -12.48 20.20
C ASN A 33 7.60 -11.10 20.65
N ASN A 34 8.63 -10.56 19.98
CA ASN A 34 9.25 -9.27 20.33
C ASN A 34 8.79 -8.16 19.39
N TYR A 35 7.50 -7.81 19.41
CA TYR A 35 6.98 -6.67 18.65
C TYR A 35 6.67 -5.49 19.54
N SER A 36 6.95 -4.28 19.05
CA SER A 36 6.70 -3.02 19.74
C SER A 36 5.75 -2.15 18.92
N LEU A 37 4.59 -1.81 19.49
CA LEU A 37 3.66 -0.88 18.87
C LEU A 37 4.04 0.55 19.27
N HIS A 38 4.50 1.33 18.29
CA HIS A 38 4.87 2.73 18.51
C HIS A 38 3.70 3.66 18.14
N GLY A 39 3.11 4.31 19.15
CA GLY A 39 1.97 5.22 18.97
C GLY A 39 2.24 6.37 17.98
N PHE A 40 3.44 6.94 17.98
CA PHE A 40 3.83 7.97 17.01
C PHE A 40 3.75 7.47 15.57
N LEU A 41 4.22 6.24 15.29
CA LEU A 41 4.14 5.66 13.95
C LEU A 41 2.69 5.44 13.53
N ILE A 42 1.86 4.91 14.43
CA ILE A 42 0.43 4.71 14.18
C ILE A 42 -0.24 6.03 13.78
N ILE A 43 0.05 7.12 14.50
CA ILE A 43 -0.48 8.44 14.19
C ILE A 43 0.02 8.93 12.82
N MET A 44 1.32 8.81 12.54
CA MET A 44 1.90 9.24 11.26
C MET A 44 1.32 8.45 10.07
N VAL A 45 1.15 7.13 10.21
CA VAL A 45 0.52 6.27 9.19
C VAL A 45 -0.95 6.66 8.98
N ALA A 46 -1.69 6.89 10.07
CA ALA A 46 -3.07 7.35 10.01
C ALA A 46 -3.19 8.70 9.30
N MET A 47 -2.26 9.62 9.55
CA MET A 47 -2.17 10.89 8.84
C MET A 47 -1.98 10.67 7.33
N VAL A 48 -1.03 9.84 6.89
CA VAL A 48 -0.84 9.58 5.46
C VAL A 48 -2.09 8.97 4.81
N ALA A 49 -2.73 7.99 5.46
CA ALA A 49 -3.97 7.37 4.97
C ALA A 49 -5.12 8.39 4.87
N LEU A 50 -5.32 9.22 5.90
CA LEU A 50 -6.30 10.30 5.90
C LEU A 50 -5.98 11.35 4.82
N TYR A 51 -4.70 11.66 4.62
CA TYR A 51 -4.29 12.64 3.64
C TYR A 51 -4.65 12.17 2.23
N LYS A 52 -4.28 10.93 1.91
CA LYS A 52 -4.54 10.27 0.62
C LYS A 52 -6.03 10.16 0.30
N GLU A 53 -6.79 9.51 1.17
CA GLU A 53 -8.17 9.09 0.85
C GLU A 53 -9.22 10.17 1.15
N PHE A 54 -8.95 11.07 2.08
CA PHE A 54 -9.91 12.06 2.55
C PHE A 54 -9.49 13.49 2.19
N ILE A 55 -8.34 13.95 2.68
CA ILE A 55 -7.96 15.37 2.59
C ILE A 55 -7.72 15.80 1.15
N LEU A 56 -6.99 15.02 0.34
CA LEU A 56 -6.74 15.36 -1.07
C LEU A 56 -8.05 15.59 -1.84
N THR A 57 -9.07 14.77 -1.56
CA THR A 57 -10.38 14.86 -2.23
C THR A 57 -11.17 16.12 -1.88
N LEU A 58 -10.84 16.79 -0.77
CA LEU A 58 -11.49 18.03 -0.34
C LEU A 58 -10.91 19.28 -1.03
N ASN A 59 -9.91 19.12 -1.90
CA ASN A 59 -9.16 20.22 -2.52
C ASN A 59 -8.77 21.32 -1.51
N PRO A 60 -7.95 20.99 -0.50
CA PRO A 60 -7.59 21.95 0.54
C PRO A 60 -6.77 23.09 -0.05
N ASN A 61 -6.93 24.28 0.53
CA ASN A 61 -6.13 25.44 0.16
C ASN A 61 -4.64 25.23 0.52
N LYS A 62 -3.75 26.06 -0.05
CA LYS A 62 -2.30 25.97 0.19
C LYS A 62 -1.93 26.06 1.67
N TYR A 63 -2.64 26.88 2.44
CA TYR A 63 -2.38 27.07 3.87
C TYR A 63 -2.65 25.80 4.69
N PHE A 64 -3.69 25.04 4.33
CA PHE A 64 -3.99 23.76 4.97
C PHE A 64 -2.87 22.75 4.71
N HIS A 65 -2.34 22.68 3.49
CA HIS A 65 -1.20 21.79 3.19
C HIS A 65 0.03 22.15 4.01
N ILE A 66 0.34 23.45 4.13
CA ILE A 66 1.47 23.93 4.94
C ILE A 66 1.26 23.54 6.42
N LEU A 67 0.07 23.79 6.97
CA LEU A 67 -0.25 23.44 8.34
C LEU A 67 -0.14 21.92 8.57
N TYR A 68 -0.69 21.13 7.65
CA TYR A 68 -0.66 19.68 7.72
C TYR A 68 0.78 19.14 7.71
N SER A 69 1.62 19.65 6.80
CA SER A 69 3.04 19.32 6.76
C SER A 69 3.77 19.77 8.03
N ALA A 70 3.46 20.95 8.60
CA ALA A 70 4.07 21.42 9.84
C ALA A 70 3.74 20.52 11.04
N ILE A 71 2.48 20.12 11.19
CA ILE A 71 2.06 19.15 12.22
C ILE A 71 2.80 17.84 12.05
N TYR A 72 2.94 17.37 10.80
CA TYR A 72 3.63 16.14 10.50
C TYR A 72 5.14 16.21 10.80
N VAL A 73 5.80 17.32 10.47
CA VAL A 73 7.21 17.57 10.83
C VAL A 73 7.39 17.61 12.35
N LEU A 74 6.47 18.27 13.07
CA LEU A 74 6.50 18.30 14.53
C LEU A 74 6.41 16.89 15.11
N LEU A 75 5.48 16.06 14.62
CA LEU A 75 5.37 14.66 15.02
C LEU A 75 6.64 13.87 14.70
N ALA A 76 7.24 14.09 13.53
CA ALA A 76 8.50 13.45 13.14
C ALA A 76 9.62 13.80 14.13
N VAL A 77 9.78 15.07 14.48
CA VAL A 77 10.77 15.54 15.47
C VAL A 77 10.51 14.93 16.85
N LEU A 78 9.27 14.96 17.33
CA LEU A 78 8.90 14.37 18.62
C LEU A 78 9.14 12.86 18.65
N SER A 79 8.99 12.19 17.50
CA SER A 79 9.18 10.76 17.39
C SER A 79 10.66 10.32 17.33
N MET A 80 11.62 11.23 17.12
CA MET A 80 13.05 10.89 16.91
C MET A 80 13.69 10.13 18.08
N HIS A 81 13.19 10.30 19.30
CA HIS A 81 13.67 9.55 20.46
C HIS A 81 13.11 8.13 20.54
N SER A 82 12.03 7.84 19.80
CA SER A 82 11.26 6.59 19.91
C SER A 82 11.27 5.75 18.65
N LEU A 83 11.43 6.36 17.49
CA LEU A 83 11.44 5.72 16.18
C LEU A 83 12.80 5.83 15.54
N ASN A 84 13.16 4.82 14.76
CA ASN A 84 14.36 4.86 13.95
C ASN A 84 14.24 5.97 12.90
N LEU A 85 15.29 6.78 12.76
CA LEU A 85 15.37 7.87 11.79
C LEU A 85 15.03 7.43 10.37
N PHE A 86 15.43 6.22 9.96
CA PHE A 86 15.11 5.68 8.63
C PHE A 86 13.60 5.47 8.45
N VAL A 87 12.88 5.01 9.48
CA VAL A 87 11.41 4.86 9.45
C VAL A 87 10.77 6.23 9.34
N THR A 88 11.19 7.17 10.19
CA THR A 88 10.64 8.53 10.20
C THR A 88 10.81 9.20 8.84
N LEU A 89 11.99 9.07 8.22
CA LEU A 89 12.26 9.55 6.86
C LEU A 89 11.40 8.83 5.81
N LEU A 90 11.24 7.51 5.92
CA LEU A 90 10.46 6.71 4.96
C LEU A 90 8.99 7.13 4.94
N VAL A 91 8.38 7.28 6.12
CA VAL A 91 6.97 7.67 6.28
C VAL A 91 6.80 9.15 5.89
N PHE A 92 7.78 10.01 6.17
CA PHE A 92 7.79 11.40 5.69
C PHE A 92 7.86 11.51 4.16
N ALA A 93 8.71 10.71 3.53
CA ALA A 93 8.83 10.68 2.07
C ALA A 93 7.50 10.32 1.40
N GLN A 94 6.67 9.46 2.01
CA GLN A 94 5.35 9.11 1.44
C GLN A 94 4.42 10.32 1.37
N LEU A 95 4.37 11.14 2.41
CA LEU A 95 3.58 12.38 2.40
C LEU A 95 4.11 13.36 1.35
N ALA A 96 5.43 13.49 1.26
CA ALA A 96 6.07 14.35 0.26
C ALA A 96 5.75 13.90 -1.17
N PHE A 97 5.79 12.60 -1.44
CA PHE A 97 5.42 12.05 -2.74
C PHE A 97 3.96 12.31 -3.08
N LEU A 98 3.02 12.07 -2.15
CA LEU A 98 1.60 12.41 -2.35
C LEU A 98 1.39 13.89 -2.65
N TYR A 99 2.17 14.77 -1.99
CA TYR A 99 2.11 16.20 -2.24
C TYR A 99 2.66 16.57 -3.63
N MET A 100 3.83 16.05 -4.01
CA MET A 100 4.44 16.34 -5.32
C MET A 100 3.57 15.86 -6.47
N VAL A 101 2.97 14.68 -6.32
CA VAL A 101 2.12 14.05 -7.33
C VAL A 101 0.92 14.91 -7.70
N LYS A 102 0.37 15.68 -6.74
CA LYS A 102 -0.71 16.64 -6.98
C LYS A 102 -0.34 17.76 -7.97
N TYR A 103 0.94 18.11 -8.08
CA TYR A 103 1.42 19.18 -8.95
C TYR A 103 1.92 18.68 -10.31
N LEU A 104 1.86 17.37 -10.57
CA LEU A 104 2.26 16.82 -11.86
C LEU A 104 1.19 17.15 -12.93
N PRO A 105 1.62 17.49 -14.16
CA PRO A 105 0.73 17.63 -15.31
C PRO A 105 -0.05 16.33 -15.61
N GLU A 106 -1.24 16.44 -16.19
CA GLU A 106 -2.10 15.29 -16.52
C GLU A 106 -1.42 14.23 -17.40
N ASN A 107 -0.45 14.63 -18.22
CA ASN A 107 0.35 13.72 -19.05
C ASN A 107 1.11 12.64 -18.23
N TYR A 108 1.27 12.84 -16.92
CA TYR A 108 1.95 11.93 -16.01
C TYR A 108 0.99 11.14 -15.11
N LYS A 109 -0.28 11.00 -15.49
CA LYS A 109 -1.30 10.27 -14.72
C LYS A 109 -0.87 8.84 -14.34
N ASN A 110 -0.12 8.14 -15.21
CA ASN A 110 0.38 6.80 -14.89
C ASN A 110 1.43 6.82 -13.75
N LEU A 111 2.26 7.86 -13.67
CA LEU A 111 3.21 8.04 -12.56
C LEU A 111 2.48 8.41 -11.26
N VAL A 112 1.48 9.28 -11.35
CA VAL A 112 0.60 9.65 -10.23
C VAL A 112 0.00 8.38 -9.62
N SER A 113 -0.63 7.57 -10.47
CA SER A 113 -1.19 6.27 -10.16
C SER A 113 -0.18 5.33 -9.53
N LEU A 114 1.00 5.16 -10.13
CA LEU A 114 2.05 4.29 -9.58
C LEU A 114 2.48 4.73 -8.17
N VAL A 115 2.64 6.03 -7.94
CA VAL A 115 3.04 6.52 -6.62
C VAL A 115 1.94 6.29 -5.58
N GLU A 116 0.69 6.64 -5.91
CA GLU A 116 -0.44 6.52 -4.98
C GLU A 116 -0.83 5.07 -4.68
N ASP A 117 -0.81 4.21 -5.70
CA ASP A 117 -1.32 2.84 -5.62
C ASP A 117 -0.25 1.79 -5.29
N PHE A 118 1.02 2.05 -5.63
CA PHE A 118 2.12 1.10 -5.40
C PHE A 118 3.13 1.60 -4.37
N VAL A 119 3.73 2.78 -4.59
CA VAL A 119 4.86 3.28 -3.78
C VAL A 119 4.41 3.55 -2.35
N VAL A 120 3.39 4.38 -2.17
CA VAL A 120 2.91 4.77 -0.83
C VAL A 120 2.47 3.57 -0.01
N PRO A 121 1.61 2.65 -0.50
CA PRO A 121 1.22 1.48 0.26
C PRO A 121 2.37 0.53 0.59
N SER A 122 3.26 0.29 -0.37
CA SER A 122 4.40 -0.62 -0.17
C SER A 122 5.34 -0.09 0.91
N PHE A 123 5.74 1.17 0.80
CA PHE A 123 6.71 1.78 1.69
C PHE A 123 6.11 1.99 3.09
N MET A 124 4.80 2.22 3.20
CA MET A 124 4.12 2.30 4.49
C MET A 124 4.10 0.94 5.20
N SER A 125 3.74 -0.13 4.49
CA SER A 125 3.78 -1.50 5.04
C SER A 125 5.20 -1.93 5.43
N ILE A 126 6.22 -1.52 4.67
CA ILE A 126 7.64 -1.74 5.00
C ILE A 126 8.05 -0.96 6.25
N ALA A 127 7.63 0.30 6.38
CA ALA A 127 7.93 1.13 7.57
C ALA A 127 7.33 0.52 8.85
N LEU A 128 6.08 0.04 8.77
CA LEU A 128 5.40 -0.66 9.85
C LEU A 128 6.12 -1.94 10.22
N ALA A 129 6.47 -2.76 9.23
CA ALA A 129 7.19 -4.00 9.42
C ALA A 129 8.55 -3.79 10.11
N PHE A 130 9.35 -2.82 9.65
CA PHE A 130 10.63 -2.50 10.28
C PHE A 130 10.47 -2.09 11.74
N THR A 131 9.44 -1.32 12.03
CA THR A 131 9.21 -0.83 13.40
C THR A 131 8.74 -1.95 14.31
N TYR A 132 7.81 -2.79 13.83
CA TYR A 132 7.23 -3.85 14.65
C TYR A 132 8.18 -5.04 14.82
N MET A 133 9.05 -5.32 13.87
CA MET A 133 9.94 -6.49 13.92
C MET A 133 11.41 -6.15 14.16
N HIS A 134 11.77 -4.87 14.20
CA HIS A 134 13.15 -4.34 14.30
C HIS A 134 14.12 -4.82 13.20
N PHE A 135 13.63 -5.56 12.21
CA PHE A 135 14.35 -6.10 11.07
C PHE A 135 13.37 -6.27 9.90
N ILE A 136 13.85 -6.01 8.68
CA ILE A 136 13.13 -6.32 7.45
C ILE A 136 13.85 -7.47 6.75
N SER A 137 13.18 -8.60 6.59
CA SER A 137 13.65 -9.70 5.74
C SER A 137 13.31 -9.43 4.28
N VAL A 138 14.18 -9.84 3.35
CA VAL A 138 13.85 -9.90 1.92
C VAL A 138 12.64 -10.82 1.70
N ASN A 139 12.51 -11.89 2.49
CA ASN A 139 11.36 -12.79 2.49
C ASN A 139 10.05 -12.12 2.89
N PHE A 140 10.11 -10.94 3.51
CA PHE A 140 8.94 -10.13 3.83
C PHE A 140 8.64 -9.11 2.72
N VAL A 141 9.66 -8.38 2.27
CA VAL A 141 9.48 -7.26 1.32
C VAL A 141 9.00 -7.76 -0.03
N VAL A 142 9.60 -8.84 -0.53
CA VAL A 142 9.37 -9.30 -1.89
C VAL A 142 7.92 -9.76 -2.11
N PRO A 143 7.31 -10.59 -1.24
CA PRO A 143 5.90 -10.95 -1.36
C PRO A 143 4.94 -9.75 -1.23
N LEU A 144 5.23 -8.79 -0.34
CA LEU A 144 4.45 -7.56 -0.19
C LEU A 144 4.45 -6.73 -1.48
N LEU A 145 5.62 -6.54 -2.10
CA LEU A 145 5.75 -5.83 -3.36
C LEU A 145 5.00 -6.55 -4.48
N LEU A 146 5.04 -7.88 -4.52
CA LEU A 146 4.27 -8.67 -5.49
C LEU A 146 2.77 -8.40 -5.38
N VAL A 147 2.23 -8.39 -4.16
CA VAL A 147 0.81 -8.10 -3.93
C VAL A 147 0.45 -6.67 -4.35
N ASN A 148 1.22 -5.68 -3.93
CA ASN A 148 0.93 -4.30 -4.33
C ASN A 148 1.02 -4.12 -5.85
N LEU A 149 1.98 -4.77 -6.50
CA LEU A 149 2.09 -4.77 -7.97
C LEU A 149 0.86 -5.45 -8.62
N ALA A 150 0.45 -6.61 -8.12
CA ALA A 150 -0.74 -7.31 -8.57
C ALA A 150 -1.99 -6.44 -8.49
N THR A 151 -2.15 -5.69 -7.40
CA THR A 151 -3.32 -4.82 -7.20
C THR A 151 -3.37 -3.66 -8.17
N VAL A 152 -2.20 -3.08 -8.48
CA VAL A 152 -2.05 -2.03 -9.49
C VAL A 152 -2.39 -2.59 -10.87
N LEU A 153 -1.88 -3.76 -11.24
CA LEU A 153 -2.19 -4.38 -12.54
C LEU A 153 -3.69 -4.62 -12.72
N ILE A 154 -4.39 -5.16 -11.71
CA ILE A 154 -5.85 -5.34 -11.78
C ILE A 154 -6.54 -3.97 -11.96
N ASN A 155 -6.11 -2.95 -11.22
CA ASN A 155 -6.74 -1.64 -11.24
C ASN A 155 -6.58 -0.92 -12.59
N TYR A 156 -5.48 -1.16 -13.31
CA TYR A 156 -5.22 -0.55 -14.62
C TYR A 156 -5.48 -1.47 -15.82
N PHE A 157 -5.91 -2.71 -15.60
CA PHE A 157 -6.27 -3.64 -16.69
C PHE A 157 -7.46 -3.11 -17.52
N GLU A 158 -7.24 -2.85 -18.81
CA GLU A 158 -8.27 -2.44 -19.78
C GLU A 158 -8.49 -3.53 -20.86
N GLY A 159 -7.66 -4.57 -20.85
CA GLY A 159 -7.72 -5.69 -21.78
C GLY A 159 -6.99 -5.43 -23.09
N SER A 160 -6.02 -4.51 -23.10
CA SER A 160 -5.10 -4.28 -24.20
C SER A 160 -4.08 -5.43 -24.31
N ARG A 161 -3.38 -5.55 -25.45
CA ARG A 161 -2.34 -6.58 -25.61
C ARG A 161 -1.21 -6.44 -24.58
N GLN A 162 -0.89 -5.21 -24.17
CA GLN A 162 0.15 -4.93 -23.18
C GLN A 162 -0.26 -5.47 -21.81
N ASP A 163 -1.51 -5.26 -21.40
CA ASP A 163 -2.02 -5.72 -20.10
C ASP A 163 -1.95 -7.25 -19.97
N TYR A 164 -2.19 -7.98 -21.06
CA TYR A 164 -2.02 -9.45 -21.07
C TYR A 164 -0.55 -9.86 -20.91
N ILE A 165 0.40 -9.09 -21.46
CA ILE A 165 1.83 -9.32 -21.25
C ILE A 165 2.20 -9.06 -19.79
N GLU A 166 1.63 -8.02 -19.17
CA GLU A 166 1.84 -7.72 -17.74
C GLU A 166 1.31 -8.84 -16.83
N LEU A 167 0.15 -9.43 -17.15
CA LEU A 167 -0.39 -10.60 -16.45
C LEU A 167 0.53 -11.82 -16.56
N ILE A 168 1.07 -12.08 -17.76
CA ILE A 168 2.05 -13.16 -17.97
C ILE A 168 3.31 -12.88 -17.16
N ALA A 169 3.83 -11.65 -17.20
CA ALA A 169 5.02 -11.25 -16.46
C ALA A 169 4.82 -11.43 -14.95
N LEU A 170 3.67 -11.06 -14.40
CA LEU A 170 3.35 -11.27 -12.98
C LEU A 170 3.22 -12.75 -12.62
N SER A 171 2.68 -13.57 -13.53
CA SER A 171 2.59 -15.02 -13.32
C SER A 171 3.98 -15.67 -13.30
N VAL A 172 4.85 -15.28 -14.23
CA VAL A 172 6.26 -15.71 -14.25
C VAL A 172 6.98 -15.24 -13.00
N LEU A 173 6.79 -13.98 -12.58
CA LEU A 173 7.39 -13.45 -11.36
C LEU A 173 6.94 -14.25 -10.13
N SER A 174 5.65 -14.57 -10.00
CA SER A 174 5.12 -15.39 -8.92
C SER A 174 5.75 -16.80 -8.91
N ALA A 175 5.92 -17.42 -10.09
CA ALA A 175 6.60 -18.70 -10.22
C ALA A 175 8.09 -18.63 -9.83
N ILE A 176 8.81 -17.58 -10.25
CA ILE A 176 10.21 -17.35 -9.85
C ILE A 176 10.30 -17.21 -8.32
N LEU A 177 9.39 -16.45 -7.71
CA LEU A 177 9.38 -16.25 -6.26
C LEU A 177 9.09 -17.54 -5.49
N PHE A 178 8.24 -18.42 -6.03
CA PHE A 178 8.06 -19.78 -5.51
C PHE A 178 9.36 -20.60 -5.61
N LEU A 179 10.01 -20.61 -6.78
CA LEU A 179 11.26 -21.35 -6.99
C LEU A 179 12.39 -20.87 -6.07
N LEU A 180 12.42 -19.57 -5.76
CA LEU A 180 13.36 -18.97 -4.81
C LEU A 180 12.94 -19.13 -3.34
N SER A 181 11.86 -19.87 -3.06
CA SER A 181 11.32 -20.11 -1.72
C SER A 181 10.91 -18.83 -0.95
N TYR A 182 10.57 -17.75 -1.66
CA TYR A 182 10.02 -16.54 -1.06
C TYR A 182 8.53 -16.66 -0.72
N ILE A 183 7.79 -17.49 -1.46
CA ILE A 183 6.36 -17.77 -1.25
C ILE A 183 6.07 -19.27 -1.41
N SER A 184 4.97 -19.75 -0.82
CA SER A 184 4.54 -21.15 -0.98
C SER A 184 3.93 -21.38 -2.37
N LEU A 185 3.85 -22.64 -2.80
CA LEU A 185 3.17 -23.01 -4.05
C LEU A 185 1.70 -22.57 -4.03
N TRP A 186 1.04 -22.74 -2.88
CA TRP A 186 -0.36 -22.36 -2.69
C TRP A 186 -0.54 -20.85 -2.80
N THR A 187 0.35 -20.08 -2.18
CA THR A 187 0.35 -18.61 -2.30
C THR A 187 0.55 -18.18 -3.75
N ALA A 188 1.52 -18.76 -4.46
CA ALA A 188 1.80 -18.42 -5.86
C ALA A 188 0.59 -18.70 -6.77
N LEU A 189 -0.02 -19.88 -6.63
CA LEU A 189 -1.23 -20.25 -7.37
C LEU A 189 -2.40 -19.32 -7.03
N ALA A 190 -2.61 -19.03 -5.75
CA ALA A 190 -3.68 -18.15 -5.30
C ALA A 190 -3.52 -16.72 -5.84
N ILE A 191 -2.30 -16.16 -5.87
CA ILE A 191 -2.02 -14.85 -6.47
C ILE A 191 -2.34 -14.87 -7.96
N ILE A 192 -1.87 -15.87 -8.71
CA ILE A 192 -2.12 -15.97 -10.15
C ILE A 192 -3.63 -16.06 -10.42
N VAL A 193 -4.33 -16.96 -9.74
CA VAL A 193 -5.78 -17.14 -9.89
C VAL A 193 -6.52 -15.86 -9.53
N PHE A 194 -6.16 -15.20 -8.43
CA PHE A 194 -6.76 -13.95 -8.00
C PHE A 194 -6.58 -12.85 -9.06
N VAL A 195 -5.35 -12.61 -9.53
CA VAL A 195 -5.07 -11.55 -10.50
C VAL A 195 -5.77 -11.81 -11.82
N VAL A 196 -5.72 -13.04 -12.33
CA VAL A 196 -6.39 -13.42 -13.58
C VAL A 196 -7.91 -13.30 -13.44
N ALA A 197 -8.50 -13.86 -12.38
CA ALA A 197 -9.94 -13.82 -12.16
C ALA A 197 -10.46 -12.38 -12.04
N MET A 198 -9.79 -11.53 -11.26
CA MET A 198 -10.23 -10.14 -11.08
C MET A 198 -10.07 -9.32 -12.35
N SER A 199 -8.99 -9.54 -13.12
CA SER A 199 -8.78 -8.86 -14.41
C SER A 199 -9.85 -9.26 -15.44
N LEU A 200 -10.20 -10.55 -15.50
CA LEU A 200 -11.28 -11.05 -16.37
C LEU A 200 -12.66 -10.55 -15.92
N LEU A 201 -12.96 -10.57 -14.62
CA LEU A 201 -14.22 -10.02 -14.09
C LEU A 201 -14.35 -8.52 -14.41
N LYS A 202 -13.25 -7.77 -14.30
CA LYS A 202 -13.24 -6.35 -14.69
C LYS A 202 -13.57 -6.18 -16.16
N LYS A 203 -12.92 -6.94 -17.06
CA LYS A 203 -13.13 -6.85 -18.52
C LYS A 203 -14.51 -7.30 -18.97
N TYR A 204 -15.01 -8.43 -18.46
CA TYR A 204 -16.21 -9.08 -18.99
C TYR A 204 -17.48 -8.82 -18.18
N LYS A 205 -17.37 -8.38 -16.92
CA LYS A 205 -18.52 -8.10 -16.04
C LYS A 205 -18.54 -6.65 -15.54
N ASN A 206 -17.64 -5.79 -16.01
CA ASN A 206 -17.45 -4.42 -15.52
C ASN A 206 -17.32 -4.36 -13.99
N PHE A 207 -16.79 -5.43 -13.38
CA PHE A 207 -16.59 -5.50 -11.94
C PHE A 207 -15.33 -4.71 -11.58
N ALA A 208 -15.53 -3.44 -11.21
CA ALA A 208 -14.45 -2.56 -10.75
C ALA A 208 -14.59 -2.31 -9.25
N GLN A 209 -13.54 -2.63 -8.50
CA GLN A 209 -13.38 -2.30 -7.09
C GLN A 209 -12.16 -1.41 -6.90
N SER A 210 -12.07 -0.77 -5.74
CA SER A 210 -10.91 0.06 -5.40
C SER A 210 -9.64 -0.78 -5.25
N ASN A 211 -8.49 -0.19 -5.55
CA ASN A 211 -7.17 -0.79 -5.33
C ASN A 211 -7.01 -1.33 -3.89
N LEU A 212 -7.52 -0.56 -2.92
CA LEU A 212 -7.65 -0.94 -1.52
C LEU A 212 -8.27 -2.35 -1.32
N PHE A 213 -9.42 -2.62 -1.97
CA PHE A 213 -10.10 -3.90 -1.85
C PHE A 213 -9.23 -5.05 -2.34
N TYR A 214 -8.57 -4.85 -3.49
CA TYR A 214 -7.65 -5.86 -4.04
C TYR A 214 -6.46 -6.09 -3.11
N ARG A 215 -5.91 -5.03 -2.49
CA ARG A 215 -4.77 -5.14 -1.58
C ARG A 215 -5.12 -5.86 -0.29
N VAL A 216 -6.31 -5.63 0.27
CA VAL A 216 -6.78 -6.39 1.43
C VAL A 216 -6.84 -7.88 1.10
N ILE A 217 -7.41 -8.26 -0.05
CA ILE A 217 -7.46 -9.67 -0.46
C ILE A 217 -6.07 -10.23 -0.73
N GLY A 218 -5.21 -9.51 -1.46
CA GLY A 218 -3.86 -9.95 -1.76
C GLY A 218 -3.03 -10.17 -0.50
N ASN A 219 -3.13 -9.28 0.48
CA ASN A 219 -2.46 -9.44 1.78
C ASN A 219 -2.98 -10.65 2.56
N LEU A 220 -4.27 -10.98 2.41
CA LEU A 220 -4.86 -12.20 3.00
C LEU A 220 -4.42 -13.48 2.26
N ILE A 221 -4.14 -13.41 0.96
CA ILE A 221 -3.61 -14.55 0.20
C ILE A 221 -2.20 -14.92 0.68
N LEU A 222 -1.38 -13.93 1.05
CA LEU A 222 -0.04 -14.17 1.58
C LEU A 222 -0.01 -14.91 2.93
N VAL A 223 -1.17 -15.17 3.55
CA VAL A 223 -1.28 -15.97 4.78
C VAL A 223 -1.30 -17.48 4.49
N ILE A 224 -1.71 -17.87 3.28
CA ILE A 224 -1.96 -19.26 2.87
C ILE A 224 -0.67 -19.89 2.36
#